data_AF-A0A2S7DI07-F1
#
_entry.id   AF-A0A2S7DI07-F1
#
_cell.length_a   1.000
_cell.length_b   1.000
_cell.length_c   1.000
_cell.angle_alpha   90.00
_cell.angle_beta   90.00
_cell.angle_gamma   90.00
#
_symmetry.space_group_name_H-M   'P 1'
#
loop_
_entity.id
_entity.type
_entity.pdbx_description
1 polymer ?
#
loop_
_entity_poly.entity_id
_entity_poly.type
_entity_poly.pdbx_seq_one_letter_code
_entity_poly.pdbx_strand_id
1 'polypeptide(L)'
;MKLLMMLIVGLAIGAGGYWWLERDVPEATVTPSANAAPTSTTVARPGSAQVAHPATMASSPDPAKPAPAPAAQDLPARPAAAIPDASPVATDLLIPVQGIGRNQLQDTFTDARSEGRVHDAIDILAPAGTPVLAVADGTVEKLFDSERGGLTVYQFEPSGTYCYYYAHLQRYADGLTEKQAVTRGQVIGYVGSTGNANPAAPHLHFEIHRLGPERQWWKGEAVNPYPILHGDQRLQ
;
A
#
# COMPACT_ATOMS: atom_id res chain seq x y z
N MET A 1 41.09 52.55 19.91
CA MET A 1 41.42 51.62 21.03
C MET A 1 40.27 50.71 21.47
N LYS A 2 39.01 50.89 21.04
CA LYS A 2 37.87 50.05 21.49
C LYS A 2 37.57 48.80 20.65
N LEU A 3 38.37 48.49 19.61
CA LEU A 3 38.15 47.32 18.74
C LEU A 3 39.06 46.12 19.07
N LEU A 4 39.94 46.23 20.06
CA LEU A 4 40.90 45.17 20.44
C LEU A 4 40.48 44.36 21.69
N MET A 5 39.41 44.76 22.39
CA MET A 5 38.97 44.12 23.65
C MET A 5 37.79 43.15 23.52
N MET A 6 37.30 42.87 22.31
CA MET A 6 36.20 41.91 22.09
C MET A 6 36.69 40.51 21.67
N LEU A 7 37.98 40.34 21.35
CA LEU A 7 38.53 39.06 20.89
C LEU A 7 39.00 38.14 22.04
N ILE A 8 39.13 38.65 23.27
CA ILE A 8 39.66 37.88 24.42
C ILE A 8 38.53 37.21 25.25
N VAL A 9 37.29 37.70 25.20
CA VAL A 9 36.17 37.09 25.94
C VAL A 9 35.64 35.82 25.25
N GLY A 10 35.78 35.71 23.92
CA GLY A 10 35.33 34.56 23.14
C GLY A 10 36.13 33.27 23.35
N LEU A 11 37.37 33.34 23.85
CA LEU A 11 38.23 32.17 24.04
C LEU A 11 38.09 31.51 25.42
N ALA A 12 37.51 32.21 26.41
CA ALA A 12 37.34 31.69 27.78
C ALA A 12 36.06 30.85 27.95
N ILE A 13 35.04 31.03 27.10
CA ILE A 13 33.81 30.24 27.16
C ILE A 13 33.97 28.90 26.41
N GLY A 14 34.82 28.85 25.37
CA GLY A 14 35.06 27.63 24.59
C GLY A 14 35.82 26.53 25.32
N ALA A 15 36.70 26.86 26.28
CA ALA A 15 37.47 25.86 27.02
C ALA A 15 36.72 25.25 28.22
N GLY A 16 35.74 25.97 28.79
CA GLY A 16 34.94 25.47 29.93
C GLY A 16 33.87 24.44 29.54
N GLY A 17 33.34 24.52 28.31
CA GLY A 17 32.35 23.57 27.80
C GLY A 17 32.95 22.24 27.34
N TYR A 18 34.19 22.25 26.87
CA TYR A 18 34.90 21.03 26.44
C TYR A 18 35.29 20.15 27.65
N TRP A 19 35.60 20.74 28.79
CA TRP A 19 35.95 20.00 30.02
C TRP A 19 34.74 19.44 30.80
N TRP A 20 33.50 19.72 30.37
CA TRP A 20 32.28 19.17 30.97
C TRP A 20 31.78 17.90 30.24
N LEU A 21 32.31 17.59 29.05
CA LEU A 21 31.91 16.44 28.24
C LEU A 21 32.80 15.18 28.43
N GLU A 22 33.81 15.25 29.29
CA GLU A 22 34.73 14.13 29.62
C GLU A 22 34.51 13.57 31.04
N ARG A 23 33.35 13.81 31.69
CA ARG A 23 33.05 13.14 32.96
C ARG A 23 32.52 11.73 32.73
N ASP A 24 33.35 10.78 33.15
CA ASP A 24 33.16 9.33 33.20
C ASP A 24 31.71 8.90 33.44
N VAL A 25 31.15 8.20 32.45
CA VAL A 25 29.94 7.39 32.64
C VAL A 25 30.36 6.14 33.42
N PRO A 26 29.75 5.82 34.57
CA PRO A 26 30.06 4.59 35.27
C PRO A 26 29.66 3.38 34.42
N GLU A 27 30.65 2.54 34.16
CA GLU A 27 30.55 1.24 33.50
C GLU A 27 29.54 0.36 34.24
N ALA A 28 28.41 0.06 33.58
CA ALA A 28 27.43 -0.88 34.08
C ALA A 28 28.06 -2.28 34.14
N THR A 29 28.31 -2.75 35.37
CA THR A 29 28.85 -4.08 35.64
C THR A 29 27.80 -5.14 35.30
N VAL A 30 27.88 -5.71 34.10
CA VAL A 30 27.10 -6.91 33.73
C VAL A 30 27.86 -8.14 34.22
N THR A 31 27.30 -8.85 35.18
CA THR A 31 27.81 -10.11 35.70
C THR A 31 27.52 -11.25 34.69
N PRO A 32 28.49 -12.11 34.31
CA PRO A 32 28.20 -13.31 33.53
C PRO A 32 28.43 -14.60 34.34
N SER A 33 27.41 -15.46 34.43
CA SER A 33 27.49 -16.92 34.68
C SER A 33 26.09 -17.47 34.96
N ALA A 34 25.64 -18.65 34.55
CA ALA A 34 26.28 -19.78 33.85
C ALA A 34 25.18 -20.74 33.33
N ASN A 35 25.60 -21.69 32.48
CA ASN A 35 24.92 -22.91 32.01
C ASN A 35 24.16 -22.82 30.68
N ALA A 36 24.83 -23.21 29.58
CA ALA A 36 24.76 -24.59 29.08
C ALA A 36 25.55 -24.74 27.76
N ALA A 37 26.54 -25.62 27.79
CA ALA A 37 27.08 -26.38 26.65
C ALA A 37 27.09 -27.86 27.11
N PRO A 38 27.16 -28.89 26.25
CA PRO A 38 27.71 -28.93 24.88
C PRO A 38 26.70 -29.55 23.87
N THR A 39 26.92 -29.69 22.56
CA THR A 39 27.97 -30.49 21.91
C THR A 39 27.85 -30.34 20.39
N SER A 40 28.96 -30.07 19.71
CA SER A 40 29.09 -30.27 18.27
C SER A 40 29.44 -31.73 18.00
N THR A 41 28.74 -32.37 17.06
CA THR A 41 29.22 -33.60 16.41
C THR A 41 28.99 -33.49 14.91
N THR A 42 30.08 -33.23 14.20
CA THR A 42 30.23 -33.55 12.78
C THR A 42 30.45 -35.05 12.65
N VAL A 43 29.87 -35.71 11.63
CA VAL A 43 30.57 -36.61 10.66
C VAL A 43 29.57 -37.48 9.86
N ALA A 44 29.83 -37.51 8.54
CA ALA A 44 29.60 -38.57 7.53
C ALA A 44 28.23 -38.78 6.85
N ARG A 45 28.26 -38.51 5.53
CA ARG A 45 27.61 -39.27 4.45
C ARG A 45 28.47 -40.51 4.13
N PRO A 46 27.89 -41.70 3.89
CA PRO A 46 27.70 -42.26 2.52
C PRO A 46 26.31 -42.91 2.38
N GLY A 47 25.65 -42.92 1.22
CA GLY A 47 25.98 -43.76 0.09
C GLY A 47 24.67 -44.23 -0.58
N SER A 48 24.76 -44.42 -1.88
CA SER A 48 23.75 -44.74 -2.88
C SER A 48 23.07 -46.11 -2.67
N ALA A 49 21.78 -46.25 -3.01
CA ALA A 49 21.25 -47.47 -3.62
C ALA A 49 19.86 -47.24 -4.25
N GLN A 50 19.72 -47.82 -5.43
CA GLN A 50 18.64 -47.74 -6.41
C GLN A 50 18.11 -49.16 -6.59
N VAL A 51 16.81 -49.43 -6.39
CA VAL A 51 16.11 -50.65 -6.89
C VAL A 51 14.60 -50.31 -6.92
N ALA A 52 13.98 -50.02 -8.06
CA ALA A 52 13.46 -50.92 -9.10
C ALA A 52 12.26 -51.80 -8.67
N HIS A 53 11.20 -51.70 -9.47
CA HIS A 53 9.90 -52.38 -9.40
C HIS A 53 9.99 -53.92 -9.47
N PRO A 54 8.88 -54.62 -9.20
CA PRO A 54 8.20 -55.24 -10.34
C PRO A 54 6.67 -55.09 -10.36
N ALA A 55 6.16 -55.10 -11.59
CA ALA A 55 4.75 -55.16 -11.98
C ALA A 55 4.17 -56.58 -11.79
N THR A 56 2.83 -56.71 -11.79
CA THR A 56 2.06 -57.59 -12.71
C THR A 56 0.53 -57.51 -12.46
N MET A 57 -0.15 -56.86 -13.42
CA MET A 57 -1.33 -57.26 -14.23
C MET A 57 -2.70 -57.68 -13.64
N ALA A 58 -3.72 -57.30 -14.44
CA ALA A 58 -5.09 -57.83 -14.63
C ALA A 58 -6.20 -57.04 -13.89
N SER A 59 -7.27 -56.49 -14.49
CA SER A 59 -7.83 -56.52 -15.86
C SER A 59 -8.84 -55.37 -16.03
N SER A 60 -9.00 -54.85 -17.25
CA SER A 60 -10.09 -53.94 -17.65
C SER A 60 -11.45 -54.64 -17.70
N PRO A 61 -12.55 -53.85 -17.64
CA PRO A 61 -13.44 -53.82 -18.81
C PRO A 61 -13.82 -52.41 -19.28
N ASP A 62 -14.24 -52.37 -20.54
CA ASP A 62 -14.50 -51.26 -21.48
C ASP A 62 -15.80 -50.45 -21.16
N PRO A 63 -16.22 -49.40 -21.93
CA PRO A 63 -16.60 -48.11 -21.39
C PRO A 63 -18.12 -47.87 -21.45
N ALA A 64 -18.73 -47.52 -20.32
CA ALA A 64 -20.12 -47.09 -20.32
C ALA A 64 -20.23 -45.64 -20.83
N LYS A 65 -20.77 -45.53 -22.05
CA LYS A 65 -21.43 -44.39 -22.70
C LYS A 65 -21.80 -43.21 -21.75
N PRO A 66 -21.43 -41.95 -22.06
CA PRO A 66 -21.79 -40.79 -21.25
C PRO A 66 -23.31 -40.57 -21.21
N ALA A 67 -23.85 -40.41 -20.00
CA ALA A 67 -25.19 -39.87 -19.81
C ALA A 67 -25.19 -38.36 -20.16
N PRO A 68 -26.27 -37.83 -20.78
CA PRO A 68 -26.28 -36.46 -21.28
C PRO A 68 -26.28 -35.44 -20.14
N ALA A 69 -25.41 -34.43 -20.28
CA ALA A 69 -25.46 -33.22 -19.49
C ALA A 69 -26.84 -32.56 -19.59
N PRO A 70 -27.42 -32.05 -18.50
CA PRO A 70 -28.61 -31.21 -18.60
C PRO A 70 -28.26 -29.97 -19.42
N ALA A 71 -29.07 -29.75 -20.45
CA ALA A 71 -28.95 -28.69 -21.43
C ALA A 71 -28.66 -27.34 -20.76
N ALA A 72 -27.59 -26.70 -21.24
CA ALA A 72 -27.37 -25.28 -21.08
C ALA A 72 -28.64 -24.57 -21.58
N GLN A 73 -29.35 -23.91 -20.67
CA GLN A 73 -30.42 -23.02 -21.07
C GLN A 73 -29.75 -21.80 -21.69
N ASP A 74 -29.99 -21.62 -23.00
CA ASP A 74 -29.75 -20.38 -23.73
C ASP A 74 -30.47 -19.25 -23.01
N LEU A 75 -29.75 -18.56 -22.13
CA LEU A 75 -30.12 -17.22 -21.70
C LEU A 75 -29.87 -16.32 -22.92
N PRO A 76 -30.86 -15.57 -23.41
CA PRO A 76 -30.65 -14.66 -24.51
C PRO A 76 -29.53 -13.68 -24.12
N ALA A 77 -28.49 -13.63 -24.94
CA ALA A 77 -27.44 -12.64 -24.87
C ALA A 77 -28.11 -11.26 -24.76
N ARG A 78 -27.97 -10.62 -23.59
CA ARG A 78 -28.39 -9.24 -23.41
C ARG A 78 -27.71 -8.45 -24.53
N PRO A 79 -28.45 -7.66 -25.33
CA PRO A 79 -27.83 -6.81 -26.34
C PRO A 79 -26.73 -6.01 -25.66
N ALA A 80 -25.51 -6.08 -26.19
CA ALA A 80 -24.43 -5.19 -25.83
C ALA A 80 -24.98 -3.77 -25.98
N ALA A 81 -25.30 -3.15 -24.84
CA ALA A 81 -25.71 -1.76 -24.83
C ALA A 81 -24.55 -0.99 -25.47
N ALA A 82 -24.85 -0.34 -26.58
CA ALA A 82 -23.97 0.60 -27.21
C ALA A 82 -23.37 1.51 -26.14
N ILE A 83 -22.04 1.66 -26.15
CA ILE A 83 -21.32 2.64 -25.33
C ILE A 83 -21.98 3.98 -25.65
N PRO A 84 -22.73 4.62 -24.73
CA PRO A 84 -23.09 6.00 -24.93
C PRO A 84 -21.79 6.79 -24.81
N ASP A 85 -21.61 7.76 -25.71
CA ASP A 85 -20.51 8.72 -25.69
C ASP A 85 -20.15 9.14 -24.26
N ALA A 86 -18.84 9.23 -24.02
CA ALA A 86 -18.19 9.61 -22.78
C ALA A 86 -19.09 10.52 -21.93
N SER A 87 -19.63 9.94 -20.85
CA SER A 87 -20.33 10.72 -19.85
C SER A 87 -19.40 11.86 -19.41
N PRO A 88 -19.89 13.11 -19.31
CA PRO A 88 -19.05 14.22 -18.90
C PRO A 88 -18.39 13.84 -17.58
N VAL A 89 -17.05 13.91 -17.57
CA VAL A 89 -16.17 13.56 -16.46
C VAL A 89 -16.82 14.06 -15.17
N ALA A 90 -17.21 13.13 -14.30
CA ALA A 90 -17.78 13.46 -13.01
C ALA A 90 -16.75 14.33 -12.27
N THR A 91 -17.01 15.64 -12.26
CA THR A 91 -16.05 16.64 -11.78
C THR A 91 -15.94 16.67 -10.26
N ASP A 92 -16.69 15.78 -9.59
CA ASP A 92 -16.74 15.58 -8.15
C ASP A 92 -16.36 14.13 -7.83
N LEU A 93 -15.17 13.96 -7.25
CA LEU A 93 -14.72 12.67 -6.73
C LEU A 93 -15.64 12.17 -5.61
N LEU A 94 -15.87 10.87 -5.58
CA LEU A 94 -16.48 10.19 -4.44
C LEU A 94 -15.47 10.12 -3.27
N ILE A 95 -15.93 10.21 -2.03
CA ILE A 95 -15.10 9.85 -0.87
C ILE A 95 -14.80 8.34 -0.93
N PRO A 96 -13.52 7.93 -0.91
CA PRO A 96 -13.11 6.56 -1.21
C PRO A 96 -13.35 5.55 -0.07
N VAL A 97 -13.96 5.95 1.05
CA VAL A 97 -14.25 5.04 2.18
C VAL A 97 -15.75 5.02 2.42
N GLN A 98 -16.36 3.83 2.34
CA GLN A 98 -17.79 3.66 2.50
C GLN A 98 -18.26 4.14 3.88
N GLY A 99 -19.26 5.03 3.89
CA GLY A 99 -19.88 5.53 5.13
C GLY A 99 -19.19 6.76 5.74
N ILE A 100 -18.08 7.23 5.17
CA ILE A 100 -17.42 8.47 5.58
C ILE A 100 -17.98 9.65 4.77
N GLY A 101 -18.44 10.68 5.48
CA GLY A 101 -18.93 11.94 4.91
C GLY A 101 -17.86 13.04 4.86
N ARG A 102 -18.13 14.09 4.07
CA ARG A 102 -17.20 15.23 3.86
C ARG A 102 -16.78 15.90 5.18
N ASN A 103 -17.72 16.04 6.11
CA ASN A 103 -17.51 16.66 7.43
C ASN A 103 -16.65 15.81 8.39
N GLN A 104 -16.32 14.57 8.03
CA GLN A 104 -15.44 13.69 8.81
C GLN A 104 -14.01 13.68 8.28
N LEU A 105 -13.75 14.35 7.15
CA LEU A 105 -12.41 14.47 6.60
C LEU A 105 -11.59 15.47 7.44
N GLN A 106 -10.31 15.20 7.55
CA GLN A 106 -9.33 16.10 8.16
C GLN A 106 -8.25 16.37 7.13
N ASP A 107 -7.87 17.63 6.94
CA ASP A 107 -6.74 17.96 6.08
C ASP A 107 -5.46 17.52 6.79
N THR A 108 -4.80 16.52 6.22
CA THR A 108 -3.56 15.94 6.74
C THR A 108 -2.41 16.12 5.74
N PHE A 109 -2.63 16.84 4.63
CA PHE A 109 -1.70 16.89 3.49
C PHE A 109 -0.35 17.56 3.78
N THR A 110 -0.23 18.28 4.88
CA THR A 110 1.06 18.90 5.27
C THR A 110 1.62 18.31 6.56
N ASP A 111 1.01 17.22 7.06
CA ASP A 111 1.45 16.59 8.29
C ASP A 111 2.87 16.06 8.14
N ALA A 112 3.66 16.26 9.20
CA ALA A 112 5.01 15.74 9.26
C ALA A 112 4.99 14.21 9.33
N ARG A 113 5.75 13.56 8.45
CA ARG A 113 6.03 12.12 8.52
C ARG A 113 7.46 11.90 9.02
N SER A 114 7.78 10.65 9.40
CA SER A 114 9.15 10.29 9.77
C SER A 114 10.15 10.69 8.67
N GLU A 115 11.38 11.00 9.08
CA GLU A 115 12.49 11.42 8.19
C GLU A 115 12.30 12.80 7.53
N GLY A 116 11.47 13.68 8.09
CA GLY A 116 11.32 15.06 7.60
C GLY A 116 10.52 15.18 6.30
N ARG A 117 9.73 14.15 5.96
CA ARG A 117 8.86 14.13 4.79
C ARG A 117 7.55 14.85 5.07
N VAL A 118 6.99 15.45 4.01
CA VAL A 118 5.62 15.98 3.99
C VAL A 118 4.67 14.85 3.57
N HIS A 119 3.45 14.90 4.07
CA HIS A 119 2.40 13.92 3.80
C HIS A 119 1.64 14.24 2.51
N ASP A 120 2.05 13.71 1.35
CA ASP A 120 1.40 14.01 0.05
C ASP A 120 -0.02 13.38 -0.15
N ALA A 121 -0.75 13.12 0.93
CA ALA A 121 -2.01 12.38 0.93
C ALA A 121 -3.02 12.91 1.95
N ILE A 122 -4.19 12.28 1.98
CA ILE A 122 -5.13 12.36 3.09
C ILE A 122 -5.26 10.99 3.76
N ASP A 123 -5.20 10.95 5.09
CA ASP A 123 -5.49 9.76 5.88
C ASP A 123 -6.96 9.75 6.34
N ILE A 124 -7.74 8.80 5.84
CA ILE A 124 -9.16 8.64 6.15
C ILE A 124 -9.34 7.47 7.11
N LEU A 125 -9.54 7.78 8.39
CA LEU A 125 -9.69 6.81 9.47
C LEU A 125 -11.00 6.03 9.33
N ALA A 126 -10.92 4.70 9.39
CA ALA A 126 -12.08 3.81 9.42
C ALA A 126 -11.69 2.43 9.96
N PRO A 127 -12.64 1.65 10.51
CA PRO A 127 -12.34 0.29 10.95
C PRO A 127 -11.71 -0.58 9.85
N ALA A 128 -10.77 -1.45 10.20
CA ALA A 128 -10.24 -2.43 9.27
C ALA A 128 -11.37 -3.28 8.67
N GLY A 129 -11.29 -3.57 7.38
CA GLY A 129 -12.34 -4.27 6.63
C GLY A 129 -13.45 -3.35 6.08
N THR A 130 -13.43 -2.04 6.36
CA THR A 130 -14.37 -1.10 5.74
C THR A 130 -14.16 -1.04 4.22
N PRO A 131 -15.20 -1.11 3.38
CA PRO A 131 -15.04 -1.05 1.92
C PRO A 131 -14.37 0.23 1.43
N VAL A 132 -13.39 0.07 0.56
CA VAL A 132 -12.72 1.15 -0.19
C VAL A 132 -13.29 1.17 -1.61
N LEU A 133 -13.67 2.36 -2.06
CA LEU A 133 -14.46 2.60 -3.26
C LEU A 133 -13.64 3.37 -4.30
N ALA A 134 -13.79 3.02 -5.57
CA ALA A 134 -13.22 3.78 -6.68
C ALA A 134 -13.82 5.20 -6.70
N VAL A 135 -12.97 6.23 -6.65
CA VAL A 135 -13.42 7.63 -6.54
C VAL A 135 -14.12 8.16 -7.79
N ALA A 136 -13.83 7.56 -8.95
CA ALA A 136 -14.35 7.90 -10.27
C ALA A 136 -14.43 6.63 -11.14
N ASP A 137 -14.99 6.76 -12.35
CA ASP A 137 -14.80 5.75 -13.39
C ASP A 137 -13.32 5.71 -13.79
N GLY A 138 -12.84 4.56 -14.27
CA GLY A 138 -11.46 4.46 -14.70
C GLY A 138 -10.96 3.04 -14.87
N THR A 139 -9.65 2.87 -14.70
CA THR A 139 -8.97 1.59 -14.88
C THR A 139 -8.02 1.35 -13.71
N VAL A 140 -8.00 0.13 -13.16
CA VAL A 140 -6.97 -0.30 -12.22
C VAL A 140 -5.67 -0.46 -13.00
N GLU A 141 -4.77 0.51 -12.90
CA GLU A 141 -3.52 0.50 -13.64
C GLU A 141 -2.53 -0.53 -13.06
N LYS A 142 -2.45 -0.61 -11.74
CA LYS A 142 -1.49 -1.43 -11.01
C LYS A 142 -2.06 -1.87 -9.65
N LEU A 143 -1.80 -3.13 -9.31
CA LEU A 143 -1.90 -3.66 -7.95
C LEU A 143 -0.47 -3.92 -7.48
N PHE A 144 -0.13 -3.43 -6.30
CA PHE A 144 1.24 -3.51 -5.82
C PHE A 144 1.31 -3.75 -4.32
N ASP A 145 2.25 -4.58 -3.89
CA ASP A 145 2.62 -4.74 -2.49
C ASP A 145 3.96 -4.05 -2.27
N SER A 146 3.91 -2.87 -1.66
CA SER A 146 5.07 -2.01 -1.43
C SER A 146 5.46 -2.02 0.05
N GLU A 147 6.75 -1.83 0.34
CA GLU A 147 7.23 -1.82 1.74
C GLU A 147 6.50 -0.80 2.62
N ARG A 148 6.28 0.42 2.12
CA ARG A 148 5.64 1.50 2.88
C ARG A 148 4.12 1.52 2.71
N GLY A 149 3.62 1.47 1.47
CA GLY A 149 2.18 1.50 1.21
C GLY A 149 1.46 0.19 1.54
N GLY A 150 2.18 -0.92 1.72
CA GLY A 150 1.60 -2.26 1.82
C GLY A 150 0.86 -2.61 0.54
N LEU A 151 -0.34 -3.19 0.67
CA LEU A 151 -1.21 -3.45 -0.47
C LEU A 151 -1.81 -2.16 -0.99
N THR A 152 -1.57 -1.87 -2.26
CA THR A 152 -1.99 -0.63 -2.92
C THR A 152 -2.71 -0.86 -4.24
N VAL A 153 -3.55 0.10 -4.60
CA VAL A 153 -4.23 0.20 -5.90
C VAL A 153 -3.85 1.54 -6.53
N TYR A 154 -3.47 1.51 -7.80
CA TYR A 154 -3.35 2.70 -8.64
C TYR A 154 -4.49 2.68 -9.64
N GLN A 155 -5.37 3.67 -9.58
CA GLN A 155 -6.48 3.83 -10.51
C GLN A 155 -6.22 5.03 -11.41
N PHE A 156 -6.30 4.84 -12.72
CA PHE A 156 -6.29 5.96 -13.67
C PHE A 156 -7.72 6.38 -13.98
N GLU A 157 -7.97 7.68 -13.99
CA GLU A 157 -9.20 8.20 -14.58
C GLU A 157 -9.22 8.01 -16.12
N PRO A 158 -10.37 8.13 -16.80
CA PRO A 158 -10.49 7.74 -18.21
C PRO A 158 -9.56 8.51 -19.15
N SER A 159 -9.30 9.79 -18.86
CA SER A 159 -8.41 10.61 -19.68
C SER A 159 -6.93 10.25 -19.48
N GLY A 160 -6.57 9.65 -18.34
CA GLY A 160 -5.20 9.40 -17.92
C GLY A 160 -4.44 10.65 -17.45
N THR A 161 -5.16 11.74 -17.12
CA THR A 161 -4.55 12.96 -16.54
C THR A 161 -4.25 12.78 -15.06
N TYR A 162 -5.08 12.02 -14.33
CA TYR A 162 -4.91 11.76 -12.91
C TYR A 162 -4.78 10.27 -12.59
N CYS A 163 -3.97 9.99 -11.57
CA CYS A 163 -3.89 8.70 -10.90
C CYS A 163 -4.37 8.86 -9.45
N TYR A 164 -5.28 8.01 -9.02
CA TYR A 164 -5.73 7.91 -7.63
C TYR A 164 -5.04 6.71 -7.00
N TYR A 165 -4.38 6.94 -5.87
CA TYR A 165 -3.61 5.93 -5.17
C TYR A 165 -4.26 5.62 -3.82
N TYR A 166 -4.42 4.33 -3.55
CA TYR A 166 -5.07 3.79 -2.35
C TYR A 166 -4.07 2.87 -1.66
N ALA A 167 -3.73 3.14 -0.41
CA ALA A 167 -2.74 2.35 0.32
C ALA A 167 -3.25 1.79 1.65
N HIS A 168 -2.39 0.98 2.28
CA HIS A 168 -2.61 0.31 3.55
C HIS A 168 -3.79 -0.67 3.54
N LEU A 169 -4.18 -1.17 2.36
CA LEU A 169 -5.33 -2.04 2.22
C LEU A 169 -5.11 -3.37 2.95
N GLN A 170 -6.13 -3.88 3.63
CA GLN A 170 -6.07 -5.21 4.24
C GLN A 170 -6.06 -6.31 3.17
N ARG A 171 -6.82 -6.09 2.09
CA ARG A 171 -6.92 -6.96 0.91
C ARG A 171 -7.59 -6.21 -0.24
N TYR A 172 -7.41 -6.71 -1.46
CA TYR A 172 -8.16 -6.27 -2.64
C TYR A 172 -9.60 -6.80 -2.64
N ALA A 173 -10.47 -6.18 -3.43
CA ALA A 173 -11.78 -6.74 -3.73
C ALA A 173 -11.65 -8.05 -4.52
N ASP A 174 -12.60 -8.97 -4.30
CA ASP A 174 -12.58 -10.26 -4.98
C ASP A 174 -12.67 -10.07 -6.50
N GLY A 175 -11.77 -10.73 -7.23
CA GLY A 175 -11.69 -10.64 -8.68
C GLY A 175 -11.12 -9.34 -9.24
N LEU A 176 -10.62 -8.43 -8.39
CA LEU A 176 -9.94 -7.23 -8.88
C LEU A 176 -8.62 -7.59 -9.57
N THR A 177 -8.43 -7.15 -10.80
CA THR A 177 -7.19 -7.37 -11.56
C THR A 177 -6.64 -6.09 -12.15
N GLU A 178 -5.34 -6.08 -12.45
CA GLU A 178 -4.74 -5.02 -13.26
C GLU A 178 -5.43 -4.93 -14.63
N LYS A 179 -5.47 -3.71 -15.16
CA LYS A 179 -6.13 -3.29 -16.41
C LYS A 179 -7.65 -3.46 -16.43
N GLN A 180 -8.26 -3.83 -15.30
CA GLN A 180 -9.71 -3.90 -15.17
C GLN A 180 -10.33 -2.50 -15.17
N ALA A 181 -11.39 -2.31 -15.97
CA ALA A 181 -12.24 -1.13 -15.88
C ALA A 181 -13.08 -1.16 -14.59
N VAL A 182 -13.17 -0.02 -13.92
CA VAL A 182 -13.95 0.16 -12.69
C VAL A 182 -14.88 1.35 -12.82
N THR A 183 -16.03 1.28 -12.17
CA THR A 183 -16.99 2.39 -12.11
C THR A 183 -16.88 3.11 -10.78
N ARG A 184 -17.19 4.41 -10.76
CA ARG A 184 -17.28 5.21 -9.51
C ARG A 184 -18.16 4.51 -8.48
N GLY A 185 -17.63 4.35 -7.26
CA GLY A 185 -18.32 3.67 -6.16
C GLY A 185 -18.16 2.15 -6.15
N GLN A 186 -17.49 1.55 -7.13
CA GLN A 186 -17.17 0.12 -7.10
C GLN A 186 -16.19 -0.18 -5.96
N VAL A 187 -16.43 -1.25 -5.20
CA VAL A 187 -15.49 -1.73 -4.18
C VAL A 187 -14.23 -2.27 -4.85
N ILE A 188 -13.07 -1.74 -4.46
CA ILE A 188 -11.75 -2.12 -4.98
C ILE A 188 -10.83 -2.69 -3.90
N GLY A 189 -11.21 -2.56 -2.64
CA GLY A 189 -10.43 -3.09 -1.54
C GLY A 189 -11.09 -2.81 -0.20
N TYR A 190 -10.30 -3.00 0.85
CA TYR A 190 -10.79 -2.82 2.20
C TYR A 190 -9.72 -2.17 3.06
N VAL A 191 -10.13 -1.24 3.91
CA VAL A 191 -9.27 -0.51 4.84
C VAL A 191 -8.47 -1.50 5.69
N GLY A 192 -7.20 -1.20 5.92
CA GLY A 192 -6.30 -2.05 6.68
C GLY A 192 -5.19 -1.26 7.38
N SER A 193 -4.06 -1.94 7.55
CA SER A 193 -2.85 -1.37 8.17
C SER A 193 -1.59 -2.05 7.63
N THR A 194 -1.60 -2.49 6.37
CA THR A 194 -0.41 -3.10 5.75
C THR A 194 0.66 -2.04 5.44
N GLY A 195 1.90 -2.47 5.24
CA GLY A 195 3.03 -1.56 5.03
C GLY A 195 3.46 -0.93 6.35
N ASN A 196 3.62 0.39 6.38
CA ASN A 196 4.06 1.11 7.58
C ASN A 196 2.93 1.77 8.40
N ALA A 197 1.66 1.49 8.09
CA ALA A 197 0.52 1.99 8.85
C ALA A 197 0.46 1.38 10.26
N ASN A 198 0.01 2.17 11.23
CA ASN A 198 -0.15 1.71 12.61
C ASN A 198 -1.38 0.77 12.73
N PRO A 199 -1.22 -0.50 13.16
CA PRO A 199 -2.35 -1.42 13.35
C PRO A 199 -3.41 -0.97 14.36
N ALA A 200 -3.04 -0.07 15.28
CA ALA A 200 -3.97 0.52 16.25
C ALA A 200 -4.84 1.65 15.67
N ALA A 201 -4.52 2.14 14.46
CA ALA A 201 -5.27 3.19 13.77
C ALA A 201 -5.43 2.86 12.27
N PRO A 202 -6.25 1.86 11.92
CA PRO A 202 -6.53 1.54 10.52
C PRO A 202 -7.12 2.74 9.77
N HIS A 203 -6.63 2.95 8.55
CA HIS A 203 -7.04 4.06 7.71
C HIS A 203 -6.80 3.72 6.24
N LEU A 204 -7.44 4.50 5.36
CA LEU A 204 -7.03 4.60 3.97
C LEU A 204 -6.11 5.80 3.82
N HIS A 205 -4.88 5.57 3.36
CA HIS A 205 -4.02 6.63 2.84
C HIS A 205 -4.33 6.82 1.36
N PHE A 206 -4.81 8.01 1.00
CA PHE A 206 -5.31 8.31 -0.35
C PHE A 206 -4.56 9.50 -0.97
N GLU A 207 -4.00 9.29 -2.16
CA GLU A 207 -3.28 10.33 -2.91
C GLU A 207 -3.97 10.60 -4.27
N ILE A 208 -3.80 11.82 -4.77
CA ILE A 208 -4.11 12.19 -6.14
C ILE A 208 -2.81 12.65 -6.80
N HIS A 209 -2.45 12.04 -7.92
CA HIS A 209 -1.32 12.47 -8.73
C HIS A 209 -1.77 13.01 -10.07
N ARG A 210 -1.30 14.19 -10.45
CA ARG A 210 -1.35 14.66 -11.84
C ARG A 210 -0.22 13.98 -12.61
N LEU A 211 -0.58 13.30 -13.69
CA LEU A 211 0.35 12.55 -14.53
C LEU A 211 0.94 13.43 -15.64
N GLY A 212 2.21 13.17 -15.95
CA GLY A 212 2.86 13.73 -17.15
C GLY A 212 2.43 13.00 -18.43
N PRO A 213 2.91 13.44 -19.61
CA PRO A 213 2.52 12.88 -20.91
C PRO A 213 2.76 11.38 -21.06
N GLU A 214 3.80 10.85 -20.40
CA GLU A 214 4.15 9.42 -20.40
C GLU A 214 3.31 8.58 -19.43
N ARG A 215 2.44 9.21 -18.62
CA ARG A 215 1.53 8.58 -17.65
C ARG A 215 2.24 7.65 -16.65
N GLN A 216 3.48 7.98 -16.32
CA GLN A 216 4.27 7.27 -15.32
C GLN A 216 3.78 7.67 -13.93
N TRP A 217 2.97 6.81 -13.31
CA TRP A 217 2.34 7.10 -12.01
C TRP A 217 3.34 7.35 -10.89
N TRP A 218 4.54 6.76 -10.95
CA TRP A 218 5.61 6.99 -9.97
C TRP A 218 6.33 8.34 -10.13
N LYS A 219 5.98 9.14 -11.14
CA LYS A 219 6.50 10.50 -11.36
C LYS A 219 5.42 11.58 -11.29
N GLY A 220 4.21 11.22 -10.88
CA GLY A 220 3.10 12.15 -10.84
C GLY A 220 3.28 13.23 -9.77
N GLU A 221 2.81 14.44 -10.05
CA GLU A 221 2.78 15.55 -9.11
C GLU A 221 1.63 15.36 -8.12
N ALA A 222 1.92 15.39 -6.82
CA ALA A 222 0.90 15.26 -5.78
C ALA A 222 -0.03 16.48 -5.77
N VAL A 223 -1.34 16.21 -5.67
CA VAL A 223 -2.41 17.20 -5.53
C VAL A 223 -3.09 16.96 -4.20
N ASN A 224 -3.29 18.02 -3.39
CA ASN A 224 -3.97 17.90 -2.11
C ASN A 224 -5.38 17.32 -2.30
N PRO A 225 -5.68 16.10 -1.80
CA PRO A 225 -6.98 15.47 -1.98
C PRO A 225 -8.08 16.12 -1.14
N TYR A 226 -7.75 16.73 0.00
CA TYR A 226 -8.72 17.26 0.95
C TYR A 226 -9.70 18.27 0.32
N PRO A 227 -9.26 19.38 -0.31
CA PRO A 227 -10.20 20.36 -0.87
C PRO A 227 -11.02 19.79 -2.04
N ILE A 228 -10.51 18.77 -2.74
CA ILE A 228 -11.25 18.08 -3.81
C ILE A 228 -12.36 17.20 -3.23
N LEU A 229 -12.04 16.38 -2.23
CA LEU A 229 -13.00 15.47 -1.59
C LEU A 229 -14.03 16.22 -0.72
N HIS A 230 -13.62 17.32 -0.08
CA HIS A 230 -14.50 18.20 0.67
C HIS A 230 -15.45 19.00 -0.26
N GLY A 231 -15.07 19.18 -1.53
CA GLY A 231 -15.87 19.88 -2.54
C GLY A 231 -15.61 21.38 -2.62
N ASP A 232 -14.51 21.86 -2.03
CA ASP A 232 -14.07 23.25 -2.08
C ASP A 232 -13.39 23.58 -3.41
N GLN A 233 -12.79 22.56 -4.04
CA GLN A 233 -12.07 22.66 -5.31
C GLN A 233 -12.43 21.49 -6.24
N ARG A 234 -12.14 21.67 -7.53
CA ARG A 234 -12.27 20.62 -8.54
C ARG A 234 -10.95 20.36 -9.23
N LEU A 235 -10.78 19.13 -9.69
CA LEU A 235 -9.67 18.78 -10.58
C LEU A 235 -9.84 19.53 -11.91
N GLN A 236 -8.72 20.04 -12.43
CA GLN A 236 -8.65 20.83 -13.67
C GLN A 236 -8.21 19.98 -14.87
#